data_AF-A0A653CJM5-F1
#
_entry.id   AF-A0A653CJM5-F1
#
_cell.length_a   1.000
_cell.length_b   1.000
_cell.length_c   1.000
_cell.angle_alpha   90.00
_cell.angle_beta   90.00
_cell.angle_gamma   90.00
#
_symmetry.space_group_name_H-M   'P 1'
#
loop_
_entity.id
_entity.type
_entity.pdbx_description
1 polymer ?
#
loop_
_entity_poly.entity_id
_entity_poly.type
_entity_poly.pdbx_seq_one_letter_code
_entity_poly.pdbx_strand_id
1 'polypeptide(L)' 'MARTKQTARKSTGGKAPRKQLATKAARKSAPAIGGVKKPHRYRPGTAALRKIRVIRRVPNF' A
#
# COMPACT_ATOMS: atom_id res chain seq x y z
N MET A 1 32.22 -4.44 -26.05
CA MET A 1 31.71 -5.56 -25.22
C MET A 1 31.98 -5.23 -23.76
N ALA A 2 30.95 -4.82 -23.01
CA ALA A 2 31.12 -4.27 -21.67
C ALA A 2 31.19 -5.40 -20.62
N ARG A 3 32.27 -5.44 -19.86
CA ARG A 3 32.50 -6.42 -18.78
C ARG A 3 31.61 -6.05 -17.58
N THR A 4 30.64 -6.89 -17.26
CA THR A 4 29.88 -6.76 -16.01
C THR A 4 30.69 -7.40 -14.87
N LYS A 5 30.97 -6.63 -13.81
CA LYS A 5 31.55 -7.19 -12.58
C LYS A 5 30.40 -7.75 -11.73
N GLN A 6 30.44 -9.06 -11.46
CA GLN A 6 29.54 -9.70 -10.49
C GLN A 6 29.84 -9.13 -9.10
N THR A 7 28.90 -8.38 -8.53
CA THR A 7 28.98 -7.92 -7.14
C THR A 7 28.44 -9.01 -6.22
N ALA A 8 29.10 -9.26 -5.08
CA ALA A 8 28.53 -10.10 -4.04
C ALA A 8 27.18 -9.53 -3.58
N ARG A 9 26.12 -10.35 -3.68
CA ARG A 9 24.78 -10.03 -3.17
C ARG A 9 24.43 -11.07 -2.13
N LYS A 10 23.90 -10.64 -0.98
CA LYS A 10 23.33 -11.56 0.02
C LYS A 10 22.01 -12.11 -0.54
N SER A 11 21.92 -13.41 -0.79
CA SER A 11 20.63 -14.06 -0.98
C SER A 11 19.98 -14.24 0.38
N THR A 12 18.94 -13.49 0.68
CA THR A 12 18.06 -13.84 1.81
C THR A 12 17.39 -15.17 1.49
N GLY A 13 17.91 -16.24 2.10
CA GLY A 13 17.42 -17.60 1.97
C GLY A 13 15.94 -17.73 2.33
N GLY A 14 15.31 -18.72 1.71
CA GLY A 14 13.87 -18.99 1.75
C GLY A 14 13.27 -19.01 3.15
N LYS A 15 11.99 -18.65 3.21
CA LYS A 15 11.22 -18.59 4.45
C LYS A 15 10.96 -19.99 4.98
N ALA A 16 11.56 -20.34 6.12
CA ALA A 16 11.26 -21.60 6.80
C ALA A 16 9.75 -21.69 7.15
N PRO A 17 9.11 -22.87 7.04
CA PRO A 17 7.70 -23.03 7.39
C PRO A 17 7.53 -22.82 8.90
N ARG A 18 6.85 -21.74 9.29
CA ARG A 18 6.55 -21.42 10.69
C ARG A 18 5.24 -22.10 11.10
N LYS A 19 5.23 -22.81 12.24
CA LYS A 19 4.00 -23.28 12.90
C LYS A 19 2.99 -22.14 13.04
N GLN A 20 1.71 -22.42 12.76
CA GLN A 20 0.63 -21.43 12.86
C GLN A 20 0.25 -21.21 14.32
N LEU A 21 0.81 -20.15 14.91
CA LEU A 21 0.21 -19.48 16.07
C LEU A 21 -0.73 -18.40 15.54
N ALA A 22 -1.89 -18.25 16.19
CA ALA A 22 -3.02 -17.45 15.74
C ALA A 22 -2.60 -16.16 15.01
N THR A 23 -2.96 -16.08 13.73
CA THR A 23 -2.54 -14.99 12.86
C THR A 23 -3.31 -13.72 13.23
N LYS A 24 -2.67 -12.81 13.96
CA LYS A 24 -3.08 -11.40 13.99
C LYS A 24 -3.11 -10.92 12.54
N ALA A 25 -4.31 -10.64 12.00
CA ALA A 25 -4.45 -10.19 10.63
C ALA A 25 -3.68 -8.88 10.46
N ALA A 26 -2.50 -8.95 9.84
CA ALA A 26 -1.71 -7.79 9.48
C ALA A 26 -2.47 -7.04 8.37
N ARG A 27 -3.31 -6.07 8.76
CA ARG A 27 -3.85 -5.09 7.83
C ARG A 27 -2.65 -4.33 7.24
N LYS A 28 -2.59 -4.18 5.91
CA LYS A 28 -1.53 -3.44 5.22
C LYS A 28 -1.61 -1.96 5.57
N SER A 29 -1.14 -1.55 6.74
CA SER A 29 -1.00 -0.15 7.11
C SER A 29 0.37 0.06 7.76
N ALA A 30 1.19 0.84 7.05
CA ALA A 30 2.56 1.27 7.31
C ALA A 30 3.67 0.22 7.08
N PRO A 31 4.67 0.51 6.21
CA PRO A 31 5.90 -0.26 6.16
C PRO A 31 6.69 -0.10 7.46
N ALA A 32 7.20 -1.19 8.00
CA ALA A 32 8.20 -1.16 9.06
C ALA A 32 9.52 -0.65 8.46
N ILE A 33 9.94 0.54 8.93
CA ILE A 33 11.22 1.22 8.68
C ILE A 33 11.33 1.84 7.26
N GLY A 34 11.01 3.13 7.19
CA GLY A 34 11.06 3.98 6.00
C GLY A 34 9.81 4.88 5.91
N GLY A 35 10.00 6.18 5.64
CA GLY A 35 8.93 7.19 5.65
C GLY A 35 7.65 6.74 4.91
N VAL A 36 6.50 6.92 5.54
CA VAL A 36 5.20 6.52 5.00
C VAL A 36 4.94 7.29 3.70
N LYS A 37 4.67 6.56 2.60
CA LYS A 37 4.23 7.18 1.35
C LYS A 37 3.05 8.12 1.64
N LYS A 38 3.13 9.35 1.14
CA LYS A 38 2.06 10.35 1.35
C LYS A 38 0.71 9.72 0.98
N PRO A 39 -0.29 9.77 1.88
CA PRO A 39 -1.63 9.30 1.55
C PRO A 39 -2.15 10.02 0.31
N HIS A 40 -2.86 9.29 -0.55
CA HIS A 40 -3.47 9.89 -1.73
C HIS A 40 -4.50 10.94 -1.29
N ARG A 41 -4.30 12.18 -1.74
CA ARG A 41 -5.24 13.29 -1.53
C ARG A 41 -5.91 13.61 -2.86
N TYR A 42 -7.23 13.74 -2.81
CA TYR A 42 -8.00 14.22 -3.95
C TYR A 42 -7.69 15.68 -4.25
N ARG A 43 -7.86 16.07 -5.51
CA ARG A 43 -7.73 17.48 -5.94
C ARG A 43 -8.85 18.31 -5.31
N PRO A 44 -8.62 19.62 -5.05
CA PRO A 44 -9.70 20.51 -4.62
C PRO A 44 -10.87 20.42 -5.62
N GLY A 45 -12.10 20.43 -5.10
CA GLY A 45 -13.32 20.29 -5.91
C GLY A 45 -13.77 18.86 -6.20
N THR A 46 -12.88 17.85 -6.18
CA THR A 46 -13.28 16.45 -6.48
C THR A 46 -14.29 15.90 -5.47
N ALA A 47 -14.09 16.19 -4.18
CA ALA A 47 -15.02 15.78 -3.14
C ALA A 47 -16.39 16.49 -3.25
N ALA A 48 -16.40 17.76 -3.68
CA ALA A 48 -17.61 18.54 -3.85
C ALA A 48 -18.47 18.02 -5.02
N LEU A 49 -17.85 17.77 -6.18
CA LEU A 49 -18.53 17.18 -7.34
C LEU A 49 -19.11 15.80 -7.02
N ARG A 50 -18.37 14.97 -6.26
CA ARG A 50 -18.85 13.67 -5.79
C ARG A 50 -20.07 13.83 -4.88
N LYS A 51 -20.07 14.78 -3.94
CA LYS A 51 -21.22 15.06 -3.06
C LYS A 51 -22.45 15.50 -3.83
N ILE A 52 -22.31 16.44 -4.79
CA ILE A 52 -23.42 16.90 -5.64
C ILE A 52 -24.04 15.74 -6.42
N ARG A 53 -23.19 14.87 -7.01
CA ARG A 53 -23.66 13.68 -7.74
C ARG A 53 -24.40 12.70 -6.83
N VAL A 54 -23.92 12.50 -5.60
CA VAL A 54 -24.54 11.58 -4.63
C VAL A 54 -25.90 12.11 -4.17
N ILE A 55 -25.99 13.40 -3.80
CA ILE A 55 -27.23 14.03 -3.33
C ILE A 55 -28.30 14.07 -4.43
N ARG A 56 -27.92 14.29 -5.69
CA ARG A 56 -28.86 14.24 -6.82
C ARG A 56 -29.33 12.81 -7.14
N ARG A 57 -28.47 11.81 -6.93
CA ARG A 57 -28.74 10.42 -7.30
C ARG A 57 -29.56 9.68 -6.25
N VAL A 58 -29.36 9.99 -4.98
CA VAL A 58 -30.07 9.37 -3.86
C VAL A 58 -30.96 10.44 -3.23
N PRO A 59 -32.29 10.34 -3.35
CA PRO A 59 -33.17 11.21 -2.61
C PRO A 59 -33.03 10.85 -1.12
N ASN A 60 -32.36 11.72 -0.37
CA ASN A 60 -32.45 11.69 1.09
C ASN A 60 -33.74 12.44 1.44
N PHE A 61 -34.75 11.71 1.90
CA PHE A 61 -35.92 12.26 2.57
C PHE A 61 -35.60 12.45 4.05
#